data_AF-A0A963Y1H2-F1
#
_entry.id   AF-A0A963Y1H2-F1
#
_cell.length_a   1.000
_cell.length_b   1.000
_cell.length_c   1.000
_cell.angle_alpha   90.00
_cell.angle_beta   90.00
_cell.angle_gamma   90.00
#
_symmetry.space_group_name_H-M   'P 1'
#
loop_
_entity.id
_entity.type
_entity.pdbx_description
1 polymer ?
#
loop_
_entity_poly.entity_id
_entity_poly.type
_entity_poly.pdbx_seq_one_letter_code
_entity_poly.pdbx_strand_id
1 'polypeptide(L)'
;TWGGVVSLSRNHATFFGEMAPSVYSANCYNGVGMTRGASSGRLLVDLALGKTSQALEDIILVSGQPSTIPPDPFRSLGVSGRMKLVEWESRSEI
;
A
#
# COMPACT_ATOMS: atom_id res chain seq x y z
N THR A 1 -18.83 17.77 -3.55
CA THR A 1 -18.08 16.52 -3.79
C THR A 1 -17.12 16.29 -2.63
N TRP A 2 -16.77 15.04 -2.33
CA TRP A 2 -15.71 14.71 -1.36
C TRP A 2 -14.55 14.02 -2.09
N GLY A 3 -13.35 14.09 -1.51
CA GLY A 3 -12.15 13.44 -2.01
C GLY A 3 -11.32 12.88 -0.86
N GLY A 4 -10.34 12.03 -1.19
CA GLY A 4 -9.46 11.40 -0.20
C GLY A 4 -8.19 10.88 -0.84
N VAL A 5 -7.27 10.42 0.01
CA VAL A 5 -6.00 9.82 -0.40
C VAL A 5 -6.02 8.32 -0.16
N VAL A 6 -5.41 7.56 -1.07
CA VAL A 6 -5.22 6.12 -0.93
C VAL A 6 -3.74 5.79 -0.94
N SER A 7 -3.34 4.83 -0.09
CA SER A 7 -1.99 4.29 -0.09
C SER A 7 -1.83 3.28 -1.23
N LEU A 8 -0.85 3.54 -2.11
CA LEU A 8 -0.55 2.74 -3.29
C LEU A 8 0.95 2.40 -3.32
N SER A 9 1.27 1.23 -3.83
CA SER A 9 2.63 0.87 -4.25
C SER A 9 2.73 0.88 -5.77
N ARG A 10 3.91 1.20 -6.31
CA ARG A 10 4.11 1.28 -7.78
C ARG A 10 3.96 -0.08 -8.48
N ASN A 11 4.27 -1.16 -7.78
CA ASN A 11 4.11 -2.54 -8.25
C ASN A 11 2.78 -3.18 -7.82
N HIS A 12 1.86 -2.40 -7.24
CA HIS A 12 0.58 -2.89 -6.71
C HIS A 12 0.68 -4.02 -5.68
N ALA A 13 1.85 -4.22 -5.07
CA ALA A 13 2.03 -5.14 -3.94
C ALA A 13 1.48 -4.51 -2.64
N THR A 14 0.82 -5.30 -1.82
CA THR A 14 0.47 -4.95 -0.43
C THR A 14 1.59 -5.38 0.50
N PHE A 15 1.86 -4.63 1.55
CA PHE A 15 2.81 -5.06 2.59
C PHE A 15 2.06 -5.60 3.80
N PHE A 16 2.59 -6.67 4.40
CA PHE A 16 2.16 -7.21 5.67
C PHE A 16 3.37 -7.84 6.37
N GLY A 17 3.75 -7.32 7.53
CA GLY A 17 4.86 -7.90 8.30
C GLY A 17 5.60 -6.90 9.18
N GLU A 18 6.75 -7.33 9.69
CA GLU A 18 7.68 -6.50 10.46
C GLU A 18 8.53 -5.65 9.50
N MET A 19 8.46 -4.32 9.66
CA MET A 19 9.23 -3.38 8.82
C MET A 19 10.53 -2.90 9.49
N ALA A 20 10.60 -3.01 10.81
CA ALA A 20 11.76 -2.70 11.65
C ALA A 20 11.59 -3.46 12.98
N PRO A 21 12.64 -3.60 13.82
CA PRO A 21 12.54 -4.36 15.07
C PRO A 21 11.34 -3.95 15.93
N SER A 22 10.41 -4.88 16.16
CA SER A 22 9.15 -4.70 16.89
C SER A 22 8.19 -3.66 16.29
N VAL A 23 8.36 -3.32 15.01
CA VAL A 23 7.48 -2.40 14.26
C VAL A 23 6.80 -3.19 13.15
N TYR A 24 5.49 -3.39 13.30
CA TYR A 24 4.67 -4.13 12.35
C TYR A 24 3.78 -3.20 11.55
N SER A 25 3.60 -3.50 10.27
CA SER A 25 2.78 -2.71 9.38
C SER A 25 2.02 -3.59 8.41
N ALA A 26 0.80 -3.17 8.10
CA ALA A 26 0.04 -3.70 7.00
C ALA A 26 -0.51 -2.52 6.19
N ASN A 27 -0.01 -2.34 4.97
CA ASN A 27 -0.18 -1.11 4.20
C ASN A 27 -0.25 -1.36 2.69
N CYS A 28 -0.38 -0.28 1.91
CA CYS A 28 -0.49 -0.32 0.45
C CYS A 28 -1.64 -1.20 -0.04
N TYR A 29 -2.81 -1.13 0.60
CA TYR A 29 -3.99 -1.91 0.21
C TYR A 29 -4.60 -1.51 -1.14
N ASN A 30 -4.01 -0.59 -1.89
CA ASN A 30 -4.39 -0.25 -3.25
C ASN A 30 -5.90 -0.01 -3.42
N GLY A 31 -6.50 0.75 -2.49
CA GLY A 31 -7.92 1.14 -2.55
C GLY A 31 -8.91 0.24 -1.81
N VAL A 32 -8.52 -0.94 -1.33
CA VAL A 32 -9.42 -1.84 -0.57
C VAL A 32 -9.06 -1.91 0.93
N GLY A 33 -8.51 -0.82 1.46
CA GLY A 33 -8.08 -0.73 2.86
C GLY A 33 -9.22 -0.79 3.87
N MET A 34 -10.41 -0.29 3.51
CA MET A 34 -11.58 -0.33 4.39
C MET A 34 -12.01 -1.77 4.72
N THR A 35 -12.03 -2.65 3.72
CA THR A 35 -12.42 -4.05 3.91
C THR A 35 -11.32 -4.86 4.61
N ARG A 36 -10.05 -4.58 4.30
CA ARG A 36 -8.92 -5.38 4.81
C ARG A 36 -8.37 -4.92 6.15
N GLY A 37 -8.55 -3.65 6.54
CA GLY A 37 -7.85 -3.04 7.66
C GLY A 37 -8.13 -3.68 9.02
N ALA A 38 -9.38 -4.08 9.28
CA ALA A 38 -9.75 -4.69 10.56
C ALA A 38 -9.18 -6.12 10.70
N SER A 39 -9.31 -6.94 9.65
CA SER A 39 -8.80 -8.31 9.66
C SER A 39 -7.28 -8.36 9.68
N SER A 40 -6.61 -7.52 8.87
CA SER A 40 -5.15 -7.42 8.87
C SER A 40 -4.61 -6.91 10.21
N GLY A 41 -5.27 -5.95 10.86
CA GLY A 41 -4.87 -5.46 12.18
C GLY A 41 -4.88 -6.56 13.23
N ARG A 42 -5.89 -7.43 13.23
CA ARG A 42 -5.92 -8.60 14.11
C ARG A 42 -4.79 -9.59 13.80
N LEU A 43 -4.58 -9.89 12.52
CA LEU A 43 -3.51 -10.81 12.10
C LEU A 43 -2.11 -10.25 12.41
N LEU A 44 -1.92 -8.93 12.38
CA LEU A 44 -0.67 -8.30 12.81
C LEU A 44 -0.40 -8.52 14.30
N VAL A 45 -1.43 -8.49 15.15
CA VAL A 45 -1.28 -8.80 16.58
C VAL A 45 -0.89 -10.27 16.77
N ASP A 46 -1.53 -11.18 16.04
CA ASP A 46 -1.19 -12.60 16.11
C ASP A 46 0.24 -12.86 15.62
N LEU A 47 0.68 -12.16 14.56
CA LEU A 47 2.07 -12.18 14.10
C LEU A 47 3.05 -11.68 15.16
N ALA A 48 2.77 -10.53 15.78
CA ALA A 48 3.62 -9.95 16.82
C ALA A 48 3.72 -10.82 18.08
N LEU A 49 2.69 -11.62 18.38
CA LEU A 49 2.67 -12.58 19.48
C LEU A 49 3.25 -13.96 19.10
N GLY A 50 3.71 -14.15 17.86
CA GLY A 50 4.25 -15.42 17.38
C GLY A 50 3.21 -16.54 17.29
N LYS A 51 1.92 -16.21 17.11
CA LYS A 51 0.86 -17.18 16.91
C LYS A 51 0.80 -17.63 15.45
N THR A 52 0.18 -18.77 15.21
CA THR A 52 -0.04 -19.33 13.86
C THR A 52 -1.52 -19.54 13.59
N SER A 53 -1.93 -19.31 12.34
CA SER A 53 -3.28 -19.61 11.84
C SER A 53 -3.26 -19.64 10.32
N GLN A 54 -4.21 -20.35 9.69
CA GLN A 54 -4.34 -20.39 8.23
C GLN A 54 -4.50 -18.98 7.64
N ALA A 55 -5.33 -18.13 8.27
CA ALA A 55 -5.54 -16.77 7.79
C ALA A 55 -4.27 -15.90 7.85
N LEU A 56 -3.39 -16.15 8.83
CA LEU A 56 -2.09 -15.48 8.92
C LEU A 56 -1.16 -15.94 7.81
N GLU A 57 -1.12 -17.24 7.51
CA GLU A 57 -0.34 -17.78 6.39
C GLU A 57 -0.84 -17.23 5.05
N ASP A 58 -2.17 -17.19 4.86
CA ASP A 58 -2.80 -16.69 3.64
C ASP A 58 -2.47 -15.21 3.39
N ILE A 59 -2.56 -14.35 4.42
CA ILE A 59 -2.27 -12.92 4.27
C ILE A 59 -0.78 -12.67 3.97
N ILE A 60 0.12 -13.49 4.53
CA ILE A 60 1.55 -13.42 4.24
C ILE A 60 1.80 -13.85 2.79
N LEU A 61 1.16 -14.93 2.33
CA LEU A 61 1.32 -15.47 0.97
C LEU A 61 0.88 -14.47 -0.11
N VAL A 62 -0.23 -13.75 0.11
CA VAL A 62 -0.74 -12.76 -0.87
C VAL A 62 -0.07 -11.40 -0.74
N SER A 63 0.67 -11.17 0.35
CA SER A 63 1.44 -9.93 0.54
C SER A 63 2.82 -10.04 -0.08
N GLY A 64 3.39 -8.90 -0.44
CA GLY A 64 4.72 -8.82 -1.04
C GLY A 64 5.45 -7.56 -0.62
N GLN A 65 6.59 -7.30 -1.26
CA GLN A 65 7.38 -6.10 -0.97
C GLN A 65 6.97 -4.95 -1.91
N PRO A 66 6.53 -3.80 -1.37
CA PRO A 66 6.36 -2.59 -2.16
C PRO A 66 7.68 -2.16 -2.79
N SER A 67 7.64 -1.84 -4.09
CA SER A 67 8.83 -1.32 -4.79
C SER A 67 9.33 0.00 -4.20
N THR A 68 10.66 0.14 -4.11
CA THR A 68 11.32 1.34 -3.59
C THR A 68 11.05 2.54 -4.48
N ILE A 69 10.75 3.69 -3.88
CA ILE A 69 10.56 4.95 -4.59
C ILE A 69 11.93 5.53 -4.95
N PRO A 70 12.18 5.90 -6.23
CA PRO A 70 13.42 6.57 -6.60
C PRO A 70 13.66 7.81 -5.73
N PRO A 71 14.92 8.15 -5.43
CA PRO A 71 15.22 9.38 -4.70
C PRO A 71 14.92 10.62 -5.56
N ASP A 72 14.87 11.79 -4.92
CA ASP A 72 14.87 13.05 -5.64
C ASP A 72 16.21 13.29 -6.36
N PRO A 73 16.21 13.91 -7.55
CA PRO A 73 15.09 14.65 -8.17
C PRO A 73 14.13 13.82 -9.03
N PHE A 74 14.44 12.55 -9.31
CA PHE A 74 13.67 11.74 -10.27
C PHE A 74 12.22 11.52 -9.86
N ARG A 75 11.97 11.30 -8.57
CA ARG A 75 10.61 11.17 -8.02
C ARG A 75 9.78 12.41 -8.27
N SER A 76 10.29 13.57 -7.87
CA SER A 76 9.57 14.84 -8.02
C SER A 76 9.27 15.17 -9.49
N LEU A 77 10.25 14.98 -10.38
CA LEU A 77 10.05 15.16 -11.83
C LEU A 77 9.00 14.19 -12.38
N GLY A 78 9.04 12.91 -11.98
CA GLY A 78 8.08 11.90 -12.41
C GLY A 78 6.66 12.22 -11.96
N VAL A 79 6.47 12.67 -10.71
CA VAL A 79 5.16 13.08 -10.18
C VAL A 79 4.63 14.29 -10.95
N SER A 80 5.43 15.35 -11.09
CA SER A 80 4.99 16.55 -11.82
C SER A 80 4.66 16.26 -13.29
N GLY A 81 5.46 15.43 -13.96
CA GLY A 81 5.20 15.01 -15.34
C GLY A 81 3.90 14.21 -15.47
N ARG A 82 3.68 13.22 -14.60
CA ARG A 82 2.45 12.42 -14.61
C ARG A 82 1.21 13.26 -14.34
N MET A 83 1.27 14.19 -13.39
CA MET A 83 0.13 15.05 -13.08
C MET A 83 -0.28 15.92 -14.28
N LYS A 84 0.68 16.51 -14.99
CA LYS A 84 0.41 17.28 -16.21
C LYS A 84 -0.19 16.42 -17.33
N LEU A 85 0.27 15.17 -17.47
CA LEU A 85 -0.27 14.24 -18.46
C LEU A 85 -1.72 13.88 -18.14
N VAL A 86 -2.02 13.50 -16.89
CA VAL A 86 -3.39 13.19 -16.45
C VAL A 86 -4.29 14.41 -16.62
N GLU A 87 -3.82 15.60 -16.27
CA GLU A 87 -4.56 16.85 -16.50
C GLU A 87 -4.86 17.07 -17.99
N TRP A 88 -3.93 16.74 -18.90
CA TRP A 88 -4.13 16.85 -20.34
C TRP A 88 -5.13 15.81 -20.88
N GLU A 89 -5.05 14.56 -20.44
CA GLU A 89 -5.96 13.47 -20.83
C GLU A 89 -7.40 13.74 -20.35
N SER A 90 -7.57 14.22 -19.12
CA SER A 90 -8.90 14.54 -18.56
C SER A 90 -9.55 15.79 -19.17
N ARG A 91 -8.89 16.51 -20.10
CA ARG A 91 -9.50 17.68 -20.79
C ARG A 91 -10.64 17.27 -21.72
N SER A 92 -10.67 16.03 -22.17
CA SER A 92 -11.75 15.50 -23.01
C SER A 92 -12.92 14.92 -22.22
N GLU A 93 -12.84 14.89 -20.89
CA GLU A 93 -13.89 14.34 -20.01
C GLU A 93 -14.81 15.42 -19.42
N ILE A 94 -14.72 16.67 -19.92
CA ILE A 94 -15.60 17.81 -19.61
C ILE A 94 -16.21 18.32 -20.93
#